data_AF-A0A848B365-F1
#
_entry.id   AF-A0A848B365-F1
#
_cell.length_a   1.000
_cell.length_b   1.000
_cell.length_c   1.000
_cell.angle_alpha   90.00
_cell.angle_beta   90.00
_cell.angle_gamma   90.00
#
_symmetry.space_group_name_H-M   'P 1'
#
loop_
_entity.id
_entity.type
_entity.pdbx_description
1 polymer ?
#
loop_
_entity_poly.entity_id
_entity_poly.type
_entity_poly.pdbx_seq_one_letter_code
_entity_poly.pdbx_strand_id
1 'polypeptide(L)'
;MFHRRDFGKITCYFSGNGEYLLNDRRYPIRDGSMVVSHPRFRTTCRTLSGKLGLYNILFLPELIDDELKKMENSFGFFSIFHPEEPAFSDLYVTDTDRGLRGIVCALRRKFRRRLHEACRLLAAAPALPVVEVALKSGFNDLSHFCYLFPREFGTLRRVR
;
A
#
# COMPACT_ATOMS: atom_id res chain seq x y z
N MET A 1 21.41 -1.99 10.78
CA MET A 1 20.35 -2.78 11.44
C MET A 1 19.29 -3.11 10.39
N PHE A 2 19.12 -4.39 10.04
CA PHE A 2 18.18 -4.79 8.98
C PHE A 2 16.80 -5.01 9.58
N HIS A 3 15.86 -4.10 9.34
CA HIS A 3 14.46 -4.29 9.72
C HIS A 3 13.81 -5.34 8.81
N ARG A 4 13.66 -6.57 9.32
CA ARG A 4 12.76 -7.56 8.72
C ARG A 4 11.33 -7.02 8.84
N ARG A 5 10.51 -7.21 7.81
CA ARG A 5 9.12 -6.73 7.81
C ARG A 5 8.26 -7.80 8.49
N ASP A 6 7.40 -7.37 9.40
CA ASP A 6 6.43 -8.24 10.09
C ASP A 6 5.03 -8.14 9.49
N PHE A 7 4.91 -7.61 8.26
CA PHE A 7 3.64 -7.41 7.55
C PHE A 7 3.70 -7.89 6.10
N GLY A 8 2.58 -8.42 5.61
CA GLY A 8 2.36 -8.71 4.20
C GLY A 8 2.06 -7.43 3.42
N LYS A 9 2.36 -7.43 2.12
CA LYS A 9 1.94 -6.35 1.23
C LYS A 9 1.48 -6.84 -0.14
N ILE A 10 0.45 -6.18 -0.65
CA ILE A 10 0.06 -6.21 -2.07
C ILE A 10 0.45 -4.86 -2.68
N THR A 11 1.26 -4.88 -3.73
CA THR A 11 1.67 -3.70 -4.48
C THR A 11 0.94 -3.66 -5.82
N CYS A 12 0.11 -2.65 -6.03
CA CYS A 12 -0.64 -2.44 -7.28
C CYS A 12 -0.02 -1.28 -8.07
N TYR A 13 0.32 -1.51 -9.34
CA TYR A 13 0.95 -0.55 -10.24
C TYR A 13 -0.09 0.08 -11.18
N PHE A 14 -0.05 1.40 -11.33
CA PHE A 14 -1.05 2.19 -12.09
C PHE A 14 -0.45 3.14 -13.13
N SER A 15 0.89 3.19 -13.22
CA SER A 15 1.59 3.97 -14.25
C SER A 15 3.07 3.63 -14.27
N GLY A 16 3.69 3.70 -15.44
CA GLY A 16 5.13 3.49 -15.63
C GLY A 16 5.50 2.02 -15.82
N ASN A 17 6.79 1.79 -16.08
CA ASN A 17 7.35 0.46 -16.32
C ASN A 17 8.60 0.27 -15.46
N GLY A 18 8.82 -0.95 -15.01
CA GLY A 18 9.91 -1.28 -14.11
C GLY A 18 10.19 -2.76 -14.01
N GLU A 19 11.03 -3.08 -13.03
CA GLU A 19 11.32 -4.45 -12.62
C GLU A 19 11.08 -4.57 -11.11
N TYR A 20 10.35 -5.62 -10.73
CA TYR A 20 10.29 -6.09 -9.36
C TYR A 20 11.42 -7.08 -9.13
N LEU A 21 12.23 -6.82 -8.11
CA LEU A 21 13.36 -7.66 -7.74
C LEU A 21 13.03 -8.40 -6.45
N LEU A 22 13.17 -9.71 -6.52
CA LEU A 22 12.96 -10.62 -5.41
C LEU A 22 14.10 -11.64 -5.45
N ASN A 23 14.93 -11.62 -4.41
CA ASN A 23 16.20 -12.36 -4.39
C ASN A 23 17.00 -12.01 -5.68
N ASP A 24 17.40 -13.01 -6.47
CA ASP A 24 18.13 -12.82 -7.73
C ASP A 24 17.23 -12.81 -8.97
N ARG A 25 15.91 -12.89 -8.79
CA ARG A 25 14.93 -12.91 -9.89
C ARG A 25 14.37 -11.52 -10.16
N ARG A 26 14.11 -11.25 -11.44
CA ARG A 26 13.52 -10.00 -11.93
C ARG A 26 12.21 -10.30 -12.63
N TYR A 27 11.19 -9.53 -12.28
CA TYR A 27 9.84 -9.67 -12.83
C TYR A 27 9.44 -8.33 -13.46
N PRO A 28 9.04 -8.31 -14.75
CA PRO A 28 8.59 -7.08 -15.37
C PRO A 28 7.31 -6.59 -14.69
N ILE A 29 7.24 -5.28 -14.45
CA ILE A 29 6.05 -4.61 -13.92
C ILE A 29 5.68 -3.45 -14.84
N ARG A 30 4.38 -3.33 -15.09
CA ARG A 30 3.77 -2.31 -15.94
C ARG A 30 2.49 -1.79 -15.30
N ASP A 31 1.85 -0.82 -15.94
CA ASP A 31 0.48 -0.44 -15.58
C ASP A 31 -0.42 -1.69 -15.56
N GLY A 32 -1.18 -1.83 -14.48
CA GLY A 32 -2.03 -2.97 -14.21
C GLY A 32 -1.33 -4.11 -13.48
N SER A 33 0.00 -4.14 -13.32
CA SER A 33 0.65 -5.23 -12.58
C SER A 33 0.28 -5.19 -11.09
N MET A 34 0.11 -6.37 -10.50
CA MET A 34 -0.05 -6.57 -9.07
C MET A 34 0.98 -7.57 -8.57
N VAL A 35 1.59 -7.25 -7.43
CA VAL A 35 2.59 -8.08 -6.80
C VAL A 35 2.23 -8.34 -5.34
N VAL A 36 2.04 -9.60 -4.97
CA VAL A 36 1.90 -10.01 -3.57
C VAL A 36 3.25 -10.45 -3.06
N SER A 37 3.66 -9.92 -1.91
CA SER A 37 4.95 -10.28 -1.32
C SER A 37 4.82 -10.67 0.14
N HIS A 38 5.40 -11.82 0.45
CA HIS A 38 5.46 -12.36 1.79
C HIS A 38 6.47 -11.57 2.66
N PRO A 39 6.20 -11.32 3.96
CA PRO A 39 7.07 -10.55 4.84
C PRO A 39 8.50 -11.10 4.97
N ARG A 40 8.66 -12.42 4.79
CA ARG A 40 9.96 -13.12 4.86
C ARG A 40 10.91 -12.76 3.73
N PHE A 41 10.43 -12.26 2.60
CA PHE A 41 11.27 -11.98 1.45
C PHE A 41 11.71 -10.53 1.37
N ARG A 42 12.97 -10.33 0.95
CA ARG A 42 13.47 -9.01 0.59
C ARG A 42 13.04 -8.71 -0.84
N THR A 43 12.36 -7.58 -0.99
CA THR A 43 11.83 -7.13 -2.28
C THR A 43 12.26 -5.70 -2.52
N THR A 44 12.71 -5.40 -3.73
CA THR A 44 12.91 -4.03 -4.18
C THR A 44 12.30 -3.83 -5.56
N CYS A 45 12.17 -2.59 -5.98
CA CYS A 45 11.57 -2.23 -7.25
C CYS A 45 12.48 -1.21 -7.93
N ARG A 46 12.79 -1.44 -9.21
CA ARG A 46 13.55 -0.52 -10.04
C ARG A 46 12.66 0.03 -11.14
N THR A 47 12.64 1.36 -11.27
CA THR A 47 11.99 2.01 -12.41
C THR A 47 12.92 1.92 -13.62
N LEU A 48 12.40 1.49 -14.76
CA LEU A 48 13.17 1.43 -16.01
C LEU A 48 13.11 2.77 -16.77
N SER A 49 11.98 3.48 -16.69
CA SER A 49 11.85 4.82 -17.26
C SER A 49 10.79 5.66 -16.54
N GLY A 50 11.03 6.97 -16.44
CA GLY A 50 10.07 7.93 -15.90
C GLY A 50 9.75 7.74 -14.42
N LYS A 51 8.47 7.93 -14.06
CA LYS A 51 7.96 7.75 -12.69
C LYS A 51 7.09 6.50 -12.62
N LEU A 52 7.28 5.73 -11.56
CA LEU A 52 6.48 4.54 -11.27
C LEU A 52 5.40 4.88 -10.24
N GLY A 53 4.14 4.68 -10.62
CA GLY A 53 2.98 4.94 -9.76
C GLY A 53 2.47 3.64 -9.16
N LEU A 54 2.49 3.54 -7.83
CA LEU A 54 2.03 2.35 -7.12
C LEU A 54 1.27 2.69 -5.82
N TYR A 55 0.44 1.75 -5.39
CA TYR A 55 -0.17 1.72 -4.06
C TYR A 55 0.19 0.42 -3.36
N ASN A 56 0.57 0.51 -2.09
CA ASN A 56 0.77 -0.65 -1.22
C ASN A 56 -0.44 -0.80 -0.31
N ILE A 57 -1.04 -1.99 -0.31
CA ILE A 57 -1.97 -2.44 0.71
C ILE A 57 -1.14 -3.27 1.69
N LEU A 58 -1.02 -2.78 2.91
CA LEU A 58 -0.28 -3.46 3.99
C LEU A 58 -1.28 -4.15 4.89
N PHE A 59 -0.95 -5.37 5.32
CA PHE A 59 -1.77 -6.14 6.23
C PHE A 59 -0.90 -6.98 7.16
N LEU A 60 -1.43 -7.20 8.36
CA LEU A 60 -0.80 -8.09 9.32
C LEU A 60 -1.07 -9.56 8.95
N PRO A 61 -0.14 -10.49 9.24
CA PRO A 61 -0.33 -11.91 8.95
C PRO A 61 -1.62 -12.49 9.56
N GLU A 62 -2.03 -12.02 10.74
CA GLU A 62 -3.23 -12.50 11.44
C GLU A 62 -4.51 -12.21 10.65
N LEU A 63 -4.51 -11.19 9.78
CA LEU A 63 -5.64 -10.94 8.87
C LEU A 63 -5.81 -12.09 7.86
N ILE A 64 -4.71 -12.79 7.51
CA ILE A 64 -4.74 -13.93 6.60
C ILE A 64 -5.37 -15.14 7.28
N ASP A 65 -5.04 -15.36 8.55
CA ASP A 65 -5.41 -16.56 9.29
C ASP A 65 -6.93 -16.70 9.51
N ASP A 66 -7.64 -15.59 9.78
CA ASP A 66 -9.07 -15.64 10.14
C ASP A 66 -10.02 -15.41 8.94
N GLU A 67 -9.66 -14.51 8.02
CA GLU A 67 -10.57 -14.02 6.97
C GLU A 67 -10.17 -14.49 5.57
N LEU A 68 -8.87 -14.64 5.28
CA LEU A 68 -8.41 -14.96 3.93
C LEU A 68 -8.28 -16.47 3.68
N LYS A 69 -8.13 -17.31 4.71
CA LYS A 69 -8.32 -18.77 4.59
C LYS A 69 -9.71 -19.14 4.05
N LYS A 70 -10.73 -18.36 4.40
CA LYS A 70 -12.09 -18.52 3.84
C LYS A 70 -12.17 -18.16 2.35
N MET A 71 -11.19 -17.41 1.83
CA MET A 71 -11.09 -16.97 0.43
C MET A 71 -10.06 -17.78 -0.39
N GLU A 72 -9.35 -18.74 0.23
CA GLU A 72 -8.23 -19.49 -0.38
C GLU A 72 -8.60 -20.18 -1.71
N ASN A 73 -9.86 -20.56 -1.88
CA ASN A 73 -10.26 -21.39 -3.02
C ASN A 73 -10.64 -20.64 -4.29
N SER A 74 -10.60 -19.31 -4.33
CA SER A 74 -11.05 -18.60 -5.54
C SER A 74 -9.99 -18.47 -6.63
N PHE A 75 -8.70 -18.25 -6.32
CA PHE A 75 -7.69 -17.98 -7.38
C PHE A 75 -6.21 -18.28 -7.01
N GLY A 76 -5.92 -18.97 -5.90
CA GLY A 76 -4.53 -19.21 -5.45
C GLY A 76 -3.76 -17.94 -5.07
N PHE A 77 -4.45 -16.81 -4.93
CA PHE A 77 -3.86 -15.48 -4.74
C PHE A 77 -3.09 -15.33 -3.42
N PHE A 78 -3.55 -15.99 -2.35
CA PHE A 78 -2.92 -15.98 -1.03
C PHE A 78 -2.13 -17.26 -0.71
N SER A 79 -1.95 -18.14 -1.70
CA SER A 79 -1.31 -19.44 -1.49
C SER A 79 0.13 -19.31 -0.97
N ILE A 80 0.80 -18.21 -1.32
CA ILE A 80 2.14 -17.83 -0.83
C ILE A 80 2.25 -17.71 0.71
N PHE A 81 1.13 -17.66 1.43
CA PHE A 81 1.07 -17.59 2.89
C PHE A 81 0.75 -18.95 3.55
N HIS A 82 0.45 -20.00 2.77
CA HIS A 82 0.09 -21.31 3.32
C HIS A 82 1.33 -22.00 3.92
N PRO A 83 1.25 -22.51 5.16
CA PRO A 83 2.41 -23.08 5.86
C PRO A 83 2.95 -24.37 5.20
N GLU A 84 2.09 -25.11 4.49
CA GLU A 84 2.47 -26.35 3.81
C GLU A 84 2.74 -26.19 2.30
N GLU A 85 2.54 -25.00 1.72
CA GLU A 85 2.95 -24.81 0.32
C GLU A 85 4.47 -24.78 0.24
N PRO A 86 5.09 -25.62 -0.61
CA PRO A 86 6.51 -25.56 -0.82
C PRO A 86 6.82 -24.19 -1.45
N ALA A 87 7.91 -23.56 -1.02
CA ALA A 87 8.36 -22.20 -1.36
C ALA A 87 8.64 -21.97 -2.88
N PHE A 88 7.68 -22.23 -3.75
CA PHE A 88 7.84 -22.23 -5.21
C PHE A 88 7.23 -21.01 -5.90
N SER A 89 6.52 -20.16 -5.17
CA SER A 89 6.13 -18.84 -5.63
C SER A 89 6.44 -17.80 -4.55
N ASP A 90 7.72 -17.51 -4.37
CA ASP A 90 8.20 -16.36 -3.59
C ASP A 90 7.52 -15.02 -3.98
N LEU A 91 6.89 -15.00 -5.16
CA LEU A 91 6.14 -13.89 -5.74
C LEU A 91 4.90 -14.38 -6.48
N TYR A 92 3.76 -13.74 -6.21
CA TYR A 92 2.61 -13.81 -7.10
C TYR A 92 2.54 -12.51 -7.90
N VAL A 93 2.70 -12.61 -9.23
CA VAL A 93 2.53 -11.49 -10.16
C VAL A 93 1.35 -11.81 -11.06
N THR A 94 0.35 -10.94 -11.05
CA THR A 94 -0.79 -11.03 -11.96
C THR A 94 -1.13 -9.66 -12.51
N ASP A 95 -1.93 -9.62 -13.56
CA ASP A 95 -2.65 -8.43 -13.94
C ASP A 95 -3.78 -8.14 -12.93
N THR A 96 -3.95 -6.87 -12.58
CA THR A 96 -5.08 -6.38 -11.81
C THR A 96 -6.35 -6.49 -12.65
N ASP A 97 -7.39 -7.04 -12.04
CA ASP A 97 -8.73 -6.95 -12.62
C ASP A 97 -9.39 -5.58 -12.36
N ARG A 98 -10.55 -5.37 -12.98
CA ARG A 98 -11.35 -4.15 -12.79
C ARG A 98 -11.83 -3.97 -11.34
N GLY A 99 -12.04 -5.06 -10.59
CA GLY A 99 -12.52 -5.05 -9.22
C GLY A 99 -11.50 -4.50 -8.24
N LEU A 100 -10.29 -5.06 -8.22
CA LEU A 100 -9.17 -4.59 -7.38
C LEU A 100 -8.78 -3.16 -7.71
N ARG A 101 -8.73 -2.81 -9.00
CA ARG A 101 -8.54 -1.42 -9.44
C ARG A 101 -9.65 -0.51 -8.90
N GLY A 102 -10.89 -0.97 -8.91
CA GLY A 102 -12.04 -0.28 -8.31
C GLY A 102 -11.86 -0.04 -6.80
N ILE A 103 -11.44 -1.05 -6.05
CA ILE A 103 -11.17 -0.99 -4.61
C ILE A 103 -10.06 0.01 -4.30
N VAL A 104 -8.90 -0.09 -4.97
CA VAL A 104 -7.78 0.84 -4.75
C VAL A 104 -8.20 2.27 -5.07
N CYS A 105 -8.93 2.49 -6.16
CA CYS A 105 -9.49 3.81 -6.49
C CYS A 105 -10.47 4.30 -5.42
N ALA A 106 -11.30 3.44 -4.85
CA ALA A 106 -12.22 3.79 -3.76
C ALA A 106 -11.45 4.19 -2.48
N LEU A 107 -10.43 3.41 -2.09
CA LEU A 107 -9.56 3.73 -0.95
C LEU A 107 -8.85 5.06 -1.14
N ARG A 108 -8.26 5.29 -2.33
CA ARG A 108 -7.63 6.57 -2.68
C ARG A 108 -8.60 7.73 -2.56
N ARG A 109 -9.82 7.60 -3.10
CA ARG A 109 -10.87 8.63 -2.97
C ARG A 109 -11.23 8.90 -1.52
N LYS A 110 -11.31 7.86 -0.68
CA LYS A 110 -11.57 7.98 0.76
C LYS A 110 -10.46 8.77 1.45
N PHE A 111 -9.19 8.40 1.26
CA PHE A 111 -8.06 9.13 1.84
C PHE A 111 -8.01 10.58 1.37
N ARG A 112 -8.22 10.83 0.07
CA ARG A 112 -8.25 12.19 -0.46
C ARG A 112 -9.36 13.04 0.18
N ARG A 113 -10.56 12.48 0.39
CA ARG A 113 -11.64 13.19 1.11
C ARG A 113 -11.24 13.55 2.54
N ARG A 114 -10.61 12.61 3.27
CA ARG A 114 -10.10 12.86 4.62
C ARG A 114 -9.06 13.99 4.62
N LEU A 115 -8.14 13.98 3.67
CA LEU A 115 -7.13 15.04 3.54
C LEU A 115 -7.76 16.42 3.25
N HIS A 116 -8.80 16.50 2.41
CA HIS A 116 -9.53 17.76 2.19
C HIS A 116 -10.26 18.24 3.44
N GLU A 117 -10.84 17.33 4.24
CA GLU A 117 -11.44 17.71 5.52
C GLU A 117 -10.39 18.22 6.51
N ALA A 118 -9.20 17.63 6.54
CA ALA A 118 -8.09 18.15 7.33
C ALA A 118 -7.71 19.59 6.92
N CYS A 119 -7.69 19.90 5.61
CA CYS A 119 -7.49 21.27 5.14
C CYS A 119 -8.60 22.22 5.63
N ARG A 120 -9.87 21.77 5.59
CA ARG A 120 -11.01 22.55 6.07
C ARG A 120 -10.88 22.86 7.57
N LEU A 121 -10.49 21.87 8.37
CA LEU A 121 -10.27 22.03 9.81
C LEU A 121 -9.12 22.98 10.11
N LEU A 122 -8.00 22.87 9.39
CA LEU A 122 -6.84 23.78 9.54
C LEU A 122 -7.20 25.22 9.18
N ALA A 123 -8.02 25.42 8.14
CA ALA A 123 -8.48 26.75 7.75
C ALA A 123 -9.46 27.36 8.76
N ALA A 124 -10.36 26.54 9.32
CA ALA A 124 -11.34 26.99 10.31
C ALA A 124 -10.73 27.22 11.70
N ALA A 125 -9.71 26.45 12.08
CA ALA A 125 -9.04 26.53 13.38
C ALA A 125 -7.52 26.35 13.24
N PRO A 126 -6.77 27.40 12.89
CA PRO A 126 -5.32 27.31 12.63
C PRO A 126 -4.48 26.87 13.83
N ALA A 127 -4.97 27.08 15.05
CA ALA A 127 -4.30 26.66 16.29
C ALA A 127 -4.62 25.21 16.70
N LEU A 128 -5.48 24.50 15.96
CA LEU A 128 -5.86 23.13 16.29
C LEU A 128 -4.64 22.20 16.18
N PRO A 129 -4.33 21.38 17.20
CA PRO A 129 -3.21 20.45 17.14
C PRO A 129 -3.32 19.52 15.93
N VAL A 130 -2.19 19.29 15.25
CA VAL A 130 -2.14 18.41 14.06
C VAL A 130 -2.69 17.01 14.34
N VAL A 131 -2.50 16.51 15.57
CA VAL A 131 -3.06 15.22 16.02
C VAL A 131 -4.59 15.24 16.00
N GLU A 132 -5.21 16.31 16.50
CA GLU A 132 -6.66 16.46 16.47
C GLU A 132 -7.19 16.63 15.04
N VAL A 133 -6.47 17.36 14.19
CA VAL A 133 -6.81 17.48 12.76
C VAL A 133 -6.81 16.11 12.10
N ALA A 134 -5.79 15.29 12.35
CA ALA A 134 -5.69 13.93 11.80
C ALA A 134 -6.85 13.04 12.28
N LEU A 135 -7.13 13.03 13.59
CA LEU A 135 -8.21 12.25 14.18
C LEU A 135 -9.59 12.68 13.66
N LYS A 136 -9.89 13.99 13.69
CA LYS A 136 -11.18 14.54 13.24
C LYS A 136 -11.40 14.35 11.74
N SER A 137 -10.33 14.33 10.93
CA SER A 137 -10.41 13.99 9.52
C SER A 137 -10.49 12.48 9.24
N GLY A 138 -10.44 11.63 10.27
CA GLY A 138 -10.65 10.18 10.18
C GLY A 138 -9.37 9.36 9.93
N PHE A 139 -8.20 9.90 10.26
CA PHE A 139 -6.96 9.13 10.36
C PHE A 139 -6.74 8.64 11.79
N ASN A 140 -6.43 7.35 11.93
CA ASN A 140 -6.13 6.75 13.24
C ASN A 140 -4.61 6.63 13.50
N ASP A 141 -3.78 6.99 12.51
CA ASP A 141 -2.33 6.97 12.60
C ASP A 141 -1.76 8.30 12.12
N LEU A 142 -1.10 9.00 13.03
CA LEU A 142 -0.52 10.32 12.78
C LEU A 142 0.62 10.25 11.78
N SER A 143 1.44 9.19 11.83
CA SER A 143 2.58 9.00 10.94
C SER A 143 2.12 8.92 9.48
N HIS A 144 1.07 8.13 9.22
CA HIS A 144 0.44 7.98 7.93
C HIS A 144 -0.19 9.30 7.44
N PHE A 145 -0.85 10.05 8.33
CA PHE A 145 -1.38 11.38 7.99
C PHE A 145 -0.26 12.33 7.57
N CYS A 146 0.79 12.47 8.40
CA CYS A 146 1.93 13.34 8.13
C CYS A 146 2.72 12.92 6.88
N TYR A 147 2.66 11.65 6.50
CA TYR A 147 3.23 11.16 5.26
C TYR A 147 2.38 11.51 4.02
N LEU A 148 1.07 11.32 4.10
CA LEU A 148 0.17 11.52 2.95
C LEU A 148 -0.14 12.99 2.67
N PHE A 149 -0.40 13.78 3.71
CA PHE A 149 -0.84 15.16 3.58
C PHE A 149 0.11 16.02 2.73
N PRO A 150 1.45 16.02 2.97
CA PRO A 150 2.34 16.84 2.18
C PRO A 150 2.60 16.26 0.78
N ARG A 151 2.36 14.97 0.56
CA ARG A 151 2.43 14.37 -0.78
C ARG A 151 1.26 14.78 -1.67
N GLU A 152 0.07 14.99 -1.09
CA GLU A 152 -1.11 15.42 -1.83
C GLU A 152 -1.13 16.94 -2.05
N PHE A 153 -0.74 17.74 -1.05
CA PHE A 153 -0.92 19.20 -1.07
C PHE A 153 0.37 20.02 -0.98
N GLY A 154 1.54 19.39 -0.84
CA GLY A 154 2.81 20.09 -0.56
C GLY A 154 3.04 20.34 0.94
N THR A 155 4.21 20.86 1.31
CA THR A 155 4.70 20.93 2.69
C THR A 155 3.68 21.44 3.72
N LEU A 156 3.49 20.66 4.79
CA LEU A 156 2.95 21.15 6.08
C LEU A 156 3.91 22.21 6.62
N ARG A 157 3.64 23.50 6.37
CA ARG A 157 4.30 24.56 7.13
C ARG A 157 3.77 24.49 8.56
N ARG A 158 4.59 23.91 9.44
CA ARG A 158 4.46 24.05 10.89
C ARG A 158 4.64 25.55 11.18
N VAL A 159 3.56 26.27 11.40
CA VAL A 159 3.64 27.62 11.96
C VAL A 159 4.10 27.41 13.41
N ARG A 160 5.32 27.85 13.70
CA ARG A 160 5.80 28.00 15.08
C ARG A 160 5.16 29.23 15.70
#